data_AF-A0A0K0XVB6-F1
#
_entry.id   AF-A0A0K0XVB6-F1
#
_cell.length_a   1.000
_cell.length_b   1.000
_cell.length_c   1.000
_cell.angle_alpha   90.00
_cell.angle_beta   90.00
_cell.angle_gamma   90.00
#
_symmetry.space_group_name_H-M   'P 1'
#
loop_
_entity.id
_entity.type
_entity.pdbx_description
1 polymer ?
#
loop_
_entity_poly.entity_id
_entity_poly.type
_entity_poly.pdbx_seq_one_letter_code
_entity_poly.pdbx_strand_id
1 'polypeptide(L)'
;MKLLERYEFAEEAQERAAFLRSRGIAAHVESLTALRPAAAHRNLYHAALWAILDHQADDAEALLKDPDHLVRDPLDEREMNELIEVGGDQARRTMIKWGLIALAGLLALAMALPLLF
;
A
#
# COMPACT_ATOMS: atom_id res chain seq x y z
N MET A 1 5.06 -9.03 1.13
CA MET A 1 5.57 -7.74 0.60
C MET A 1 7.01 -7.54 1.08
N LYS A 2 7.91 -7.12 0.19
CA LYS A 2 9.33 -6.84 0.50
C LYS A 2 9.67 -5.41 0.09
N LEU A 3 10.40 -4.70 0.95
CA LEU A 3 10.87 -3.34 0.66
C LEU A 3 11.97 -3.43 -0.41
N LEU A 4 11.83 -2.67 -1.49
CA LEU A 4 12.83 -2.58 -2.55
C LEU A 4 13.77 -1.39 -2.30
N GLU A 5 13.21 -0.18 -2.24
CA GLU A 5 14.01 1.04 -2.14
C GLU A 5 13.20 2.18 -1.49
N ARG A 6 13.91 3.19 -0.98
CA ARG A 6 13.33 4.42 -0.41
C ARG A 6 13.75 5.60 -1.26
N TYR A 7 12.80 6.50 -1.51
CA TYR A 7 13.00 7.66 -2.36
C TYR A 7 12.74 8.95 -1.60
N GLU A 8 13.56 9.97 -1.89
CA GLU A 8 13.37 11.33 -1.40
C GLU A 8 12.14 11.97 -2.04
N PHE A 9 11.84 11.65 -3.30
CA PHE A 9 10.68 12.17 -4.01
C PHE A 9 9.67 11.07 -4.29
N ALA A 10 8.39 11.36 -4.03
CA ALA A 10 7.31 10.40 -4.29
C ALA A 10 7.13 10.14 -5.80
N GLU A 11 7.40 11.12 -6.64
CA GLU A 11 7.33 11.01 -8.10
C GLU A 11 8.30 9.94 -8.63
N GLU A 12 9.53 9.91 -8.12
CA GLU A 12 10.52 8.90 -8.51
C GLU A 12 10.05 7.49 -8.11
N ALA A 13 9.54 7.33 -6.90
CA ALA A 13 8.99 6.04 -6.46
C ALA A 13 7.81 5.58 -7.35
N GLN A 14 6.96 6.51 -7.78
CA GLN A 14 5.82 6.24 -8.68
C GLN A 14 6.29 5.85 -10.08
N GLU A 15 7.28 6.53 -10.63
CA GLU A 15 7.86 6.18 -11.93
C GLU A 15 8.46 4.78 -11.90
N ARG A 16 9.24 4.46 -10.86
CA ARG A 16 9.84 3.13 -10.66
C ARG A 16 8.78 2.04 -10.48
N ALA A 17 7.70 2.34 -9.74
CA ALA A 17 6.57 1.41 -9.61
C ALA A 17 5.86 1.18 -10.95
N ALA A 18 5.64 2.23 -11.75
CA ALA A 18 5.02 2.12 -13.06
C ALA A 18 5.90 1.29 -14.02
N PHE A 19 7.22 1.49 -13.99
CA PHE A 19 8.17 0.68 -14.73
C PHE A 19 8.06 -0.81 -14.37
N LEU A 20 8.15 -1.15 -13.08
CA LEU A 20 7.99 -2.54 -12.61
C LEU A 20 6.65 -3.15 -13.04
N ARG A 21 5.57 -2.37 -12.92
CA ARG A 21 4.24 -2.81 -13.33
C ARG A 21 4.14 -3.08 -14.83
N SER A 22 4.76 -2.26 -15.66
CA SER A 22 4.81 -2.49 -17.11
C SER A 22 5.58 -3.77 -17.51
N ARG A 23 6.41 -4.30 -16.60
CA ARG A 23 7.11 -5.58 -16.74
C ARG A 23 6.41 -6.74 -16.02
N GLY A 24 5.17 -6.56 -15.58
CA GLY A 24 4.38 -7.60 -14.92
C GLY A 24 4.73 -7.81 -13.44
N ILE A 25 5.42 -6.87 -12.79
CA ILE A 25 5.72 -6.94 -11.35
C ILE A 25 4.71 -6.11 -10.56
N ALA A 26 4.08 -6.74 -9.57
CA ALA A 26 3.16 -6.06 -8.67
C ALA A 26 3.93 -5.21 -7.65
N ALA A 27 3.88 -3.88 -7.81
CA ALA A 27 4.58 -2.91 -6.97
C ALA A 27 3.62 -1.92 -6.29
N HIS A 28 3.97 -1.49 -5.07
CA HIS A 28 3.22 -0.50 -4.30
C HIS A 28 4.13 0.62 -3.80
N VAL A 29 3.64 1.86 -3.87
CA VAL A 29 4.32 3.03 -3.31
C VAL A 29 3.60 3.45 -2.04
N GLU A 30 4.33 3.40 -0.92
CA GLU A 30 3.86 3.89 0.37
C GLU A 30 4.39 5.31 0.61
N SER A 31 3.49 6.25 0.91
CA SER A 31 3.87 7.60 1.34
C SER A 31 4.28 7.60 2.81
N LEU A 32 5.49 8.06 3.10
CA LEU A 32 6.03 8.17 4.45
C LEU A 32 5.77 9.55 5.08
N THR A 33 4.96 10.39 4.41
CA THR A 33 4.77 11.81 4.78
C THR A 33 3.67 12.03 5.83
N ALA A 34 2.76 11.07 6.04
CA ALA A 34 1.50 11.28 6.79
C ALA A 34 1.65 11.48 8.33
N LEU A 35 2.81 11.23 8.92
CA LEU A 35 3.03 11.36 10.37
C LEU A 35 4.26 12.23 10.66
N ARG A 36 4.11 13.55 10.52
CA ARG A 36 5.12 14.50 11.02
C ARG A 36 4.51 15.49 12.02
N PRO A 37 4.66 15.24 13.33
CA PRO A 37 4.71 16.32 14.31
C PRO A 37 5.90 17.22 13.96
N ALA A 38 5.74 18.54 14.06
CA ALA A 38 6.69 19.56 13.58
C ALA A 38 8.14 19.49 14.12
N ALA A 39 8.46 18.54 15.00
CA ALA A 39 9.76 18.42 15.68
C ALA A 39 10.52 17.10 15.40
N ALA A 40 10.00 16.18 14.58
CA ALA A 40 10.67 14.92 14.30
C ALA A 40 11.67 15.03 13.12
N HIS A 41 12.95 15.03 13.47
CA HIS A 41 14.15 14.96 12.64
C HIS A 41 13.98 14.38 11.22
N ARG A 42 14.37 15.19 10.22
CA ARG A 42 15.01 14.85 8.93
C ARG A 42 14.98 13.38 8.49
N ASN A 43 13.82 12.83 8.17
CA ASN A 43 13.80 11.66 7.29
C ASN A 43 13.92 12.19 5.86
N LEU A 44 15.04 11.94 5.19
CA LEU A 44 15.28 12.38 3.81
C LEU A 44 14.32 11.68 2.83
N TYR A 45 13.70 10.58 3.23
CA TYR A 45 12.83 9.79 2.38
C TYR A 45 11.36 10.12 2.62
N HIS A 46 10.65 10.38 1.52
CA HIS A 46 9.22 10.69 1.51
C HIS A 46 8.35 9.52 0.99
N ALA A 47 8.95 8.54 0.32
CA ALA A 47 8.27 7.38 -0.21
C ALA A 47 9.10 6.10 -0.07
N ALA A 48 8.41 4.95 0.00
CA ALA A 48 9.00 3.62 -0.06
C ALA A 48 8.35 2.82 -1.19
N LEU A 49 9.17 2.13 -1.97
CA LEU A 49 8.74 1.22 -3.02
C LEU A 49 8.81 -0.21 -2.52
N TRP A 50 7.71 -0.94 -2.70
CA TRP A 50 7.54 -2.31 -2.23
C TRP A 50 7.18 -3.24 -3.38
N ALA A 51 7.78 -4.43 -3.38
CA ALA A 51 7.24 -5.56 -4.12
C ALA A 51 6.06 -6.15 -3.33
N ILE A 52 4.90 -6.28 -3.97
CA ILE A 52 3.70 -6.82 -3.33
C ILE A 52 3.89 -8.33 -3.09
N LEU A 53 4.32 -9.04 -4.15
CA LEU A 53 4.53 -10.47 -4.15
C LEU A 53 5.99 -10.80 -3.83
N ASP A 54 6.20 -11.63 -2.80
CA ASP A 54 7.56 -11.93 -2.31
C ASP A 54 8.40 -12.67 -3.35
N HIS A 55 7.79 -13.53 -4.17
CA HIS A 55 8.50 -14.27 -5.22
C HIS A 55 8.99 -13.38 -6.38
N GLN A 56 8.38 -12.21 -6.58
CA GLN A 56 8.81 -11.26 -7.62
C GLN A 56 9.89 -10.29 -7.12
N ALA A 57 10.21 -10.28 -5.81
CA ALA A 57 11.03 -9.23 -5.25
C ALA A 57 12.48 -9.23 -5.76
N ASP A 58 13.06 -10.42 -5.98
CA ASP A 58 14.43 -10.52 -6.52
C ASP A 58 14.49 -10.06 -7.99
N ASP A 59 13.46 -10.36 -8.78
CA ASP A 59 13.35 -9.88 -10.16
C ASP A 59 13.08 -8.37 -10.21
N ALA A 60 12.35 -7.83 -9.24
CA ALA A 60 12.12 -6.39 -9.10
C ALA A 60 13.42 -5.65 -8.78
N GLU A 61 14.23 -6.15 -7.83
CA GLU A 61 15.54 -5.58 -7.52
C GLU A 61 16.50 -5.67 -8.72
N ALA A 62 16.45 -6.77 -9.48
CA ALA A 62 17.24 -6.94 -10.69
C ALA A 62 16.83 -5.94 -11.77
N LEU A 63 15.52 -5.78 -12.04
CA LEU A 63 15.00 -4.83 -13.03
C LEU A 63 15.32 -3.36 -12.70
N LEU A 64 15.34 -2.99 -11.43
CA LEU A 64 15.70 -1.62 -11.01
C LEU A 64 17.18 -1.30 -11.29
N LYS A 65 18.05 -2.31 -11.29
CA LYS A 65 19.49 -2.18 -11.57
C LYS A 65 19.83 -2.39 -13.04
N ASP A 66 19.14 -3.32 -13.69
CA ASP A 66 19.29 -3.72 -15.08
C ASP A 66 17.91 -3.75 -15.76
N PRO A 67 17.54 -2.70 -16.54
CA PRO A 67 16.25 -2.61 -17.21
C PRO A 67 15.95 -3.74 -18.21
N ASP A 68 16.98 -4.49 -18.64
CA ASP A 68 16.86 -5.59 -19.59
C ASP A 68 16.71 -6.96 -18.90
N HIS A 69 16.68 -7.00 -17.56
CA HIS A 69 16.42 -8.23 -16.80
C HIS A 69 15.10 -8.89 -17.20
N LEU A 70 15.15 -10.21 -17.42
CA LEU A 70 13.98 -11.01 -17.74
C LEU A 70 13.28 -11.46 -16.45
N VAL A 71 12.04 -11.02 -16.27
CA VAL A 71 11.19 -11.44 -15.15
C VAL A 71 10.81 -12.91 -15.34
N ARG A 72 11.02 -13.72 -14.30
CA ARG A 72 10.79 -15.17 -14.35
C ARG A 72 9.31 -15.53 -14.35
N ASP A 73 8.52 -14.76 -13.61
CA ASP A 73 7.08 -14.98 -13.42
C ASP A 73 6.33 -13.63 -13.49
N PRO A 74 6.18 -13.05 -14.70
CA PRO A 74 5.46 -11.80 -14.87
C PRO A 74 3.96 -12.04 -14.80
N LEU A 75 3.26 -11.18 -14.07
CA LEU A 75 1.80 -11.19 -14.04
C LEU A 75 1.24 -10.64 -15.34
N ASP A 76 0.19 -11.29 -15.84
CA ASP A 76 -0.62 -10.73 -16.92
C ASP A 76 -1.56 -9.60 -16.41
N GLU A 77 -2.21 -8.90 -17.34
CA GLU A 77 -3.10 -7.78 -16.99
C GLU A 77 -4.30 -8.22 -16.14
N ARG A 78 -4.80 -9.44 -16.34
CA ARG A 78 -5.93 -9.99 -15.58
C ARG A 78 -5.50 -10.30 -14.15
N GLU A 79 -4.37 -10.97 -13.97
CA GLU A 79 -3.80 -11.29 -12.66
C GLU A 79 -3.45 -10.03 -11.87
N MET A 80 -2.91 -9.01 -12.54
CA MET A 80 -2.66 -7.69 -11.95
C MET A 80 -3.95 -7.01 -11.48
N ASN A 81 -5.02 -7.11 -12.26
CA ASN A 81 -6.32 -6.53 -11.90
C ASN A 81 -6.99 -7.29 -10.75
N GLU A 82 -6.91 -8.63 -10.74
CA GLU A 82 -7.40 -9.47 -9.65
C GLU A 82 -6.72 -9.11 -8.31
N LEU A 83 -5.41 -8.87 -8.31
CA LEU A 83 -4.68 -8.44 -7.10
C LEU A 83 -5.19 -7.10 -6.54
N ILE A 84 -5.60 -6.18 -7.42
CA ILE A 84 -6.11 -4.86 -7.02
C ILE A 84 -7.54 -4.96 -6.50
N GLU A 85 -8.36 -5.76 -7.17
CA GLU A 85 -9.79 -5.94 -6.83
C GLU A 85 -9.96 -6.66 -5.50
N VAL A 86 -9.20 -7.74 -5.27
CA VAL A 86 -9.21 -8.49 -4.00
C VAL A 86 -8.78 -7.60 -2.83
N GLY A 87 -7.76 -6.74 -3.03
CA GLY A 87 -7.34 -5.76 -2.03
C GLY A 87 -8.44 -4.72 -1.71
N GLY A 88 -9.12 -4.22 -2.75
CA GLY A 88 -10.20 -3.23 -2.61
C GLY A 88 -11.42 -3.75 -1.84
N ASP A 89 -11.83 -4.98 -2.12
CA ASP A 89 -13.01 -5.59 -1.48
C ASP A 89 -12.79 -5.92 0.00
N GLN A 90 -11.59 -6.38 0.35
CA GLN A 90 -11.25 -6.67 1.75
C GLN A 90 -11.15 -5.40 2.60
N ALA A 91 -10.61 -4.32 2.03
CA ALA A 91 -10.58 -3.02 2.67
C ALA A 91 -11.99 -2.46 2.92
N ARG A 92 -12.89 -2.52 1.91
CA ARG A 92 -14.29 -2.08 2.03
C ARG A 92 -15.04 -2.83 3.12
N ARG A 93 -14.93 -4.18 3.16
CA ARG A 93 -15.58 -5.00 4.20
C ARG A 93 -15.11 -4.64 5.61
N THR A 94 -13.81 -4.40 5.76
CA THR A 94 -13.22 -4.04 7.05
C THR A 94 -13.72 -2.66 7.51
N MET A 95 -13.75 -1.67 6.62
CA MET A 95 -14.28 -0.33 6.91
C MET A 95 -15.76 -0.38 7.31
N ILE A 96 -16.60 -1.12 6.57
CA ILE A 96 -18.02 -1.27 6.89
C ILE A 96 -18.21 -1.90 8.28
N LYS A 97 -17.47 -2.97 8.58
CA LYS A 97 -17.56 -3.64 9.88
C LYS A 97 -17.23 -2.70 11.03
N TRP A 98 -16.12 -1.97 10.95
CA TRP A 98 -15.74 -1.02 12.00
C TRP A 98 -16.69 0.18 12.09
N GLY A 99 -17.21 0.67 10.96
CA GLY A 99 -18.25 1.69 10.93
C GLY A 99 -19.53 1.27 11.65
N LEU A 100 -19.98 0.03 11.42
CA LEU A 100 -21.15 -0.54 12.12
C LEU A 100 -20.92 -0.70 13.62
N ILE A 101 -19.73 -1.15 14.03
CA ILE A 101 -19.37 -1.27 15.46
C ILE A 101 -19.39 0.11 16.13
N ALA A 102 -18.80 1.12 15.51
CA ALA A 102 -18.78 2.49 16.03
C ALA A 102 -20.21 3.06 16.16
N LEU A 103 -21.05 2.85 15.14
CA LEU A 103 -22.45 3.28 15.16
C LEU A 103 -23.25 2.60 16.27
N ALA A 104 -23.09 1.28 16.44
CA ALA A 104 -23.75 0.52 17.50
C ALA A 104 -23.33 1.01 18.90
N GLY A 105 -22.03 1.32 19.08
CA GLY A 105 -21.51 1.90 20.32
C GLY A 105 -22.11 3.26 20.63
N LEU A 106 -22.24 4.15 19.63
CA LEU A 106 -22.88 5.45 19.79
C LEU A 106 -24.37 5.34 20.16
N LEU A 107 -25.10 4.41 19.53
CA LEU A 107 -26.49 4.16 19.85
C LEU A 107 -26.67 3.62 21.28
N ALA A 108 -25.83 2.68 21.70
CA ALA A 108 -25.83 2.15 23.05
C ALA A 108 -25.54 3.25 24.08
N LEU A 109 -24.58 4.13 23.79
CA LEU A 109 -24.27 5.27 24.65
C LEU A 109 -25.44 6.27 24.73
N ALA A 110 -26.07 6.59 23.60
CA ALA A 110 -27.22 7.47 23.54
C ALA A 110 -28.44 6.92 24.31
N MET A 111 -28.63 5.59 24.32
CA MET A 111 -29.67 4.93 25.10
C MET A 111 -29.35 4.84 26.60
N ALA A 112 -28.06 4.75 26.96
CA ALA A 112 -27.63 4.73 28.36
C ALA A 112 -27.62 6.12 29.00
N LEU A 113 -27.44 7.18 28.22
CA LEU A 113 -27.41 8.57 28.67
C LEU A 113 -28.68 9.01 29.46
N PRO A 114 -29.91 8.72 29.01
CA PRO A 114 -31.13 9.07 29.76
C PRO A 114 -31.39 8.20 31.00
N LEU A 115 -30.61 7.15 31.24
CA LEU A 115 -30.70 6.33 32.46
C LEU A 115 -29.78 6.84 33.58
N LEU A 116 -28.90 7.81 33.28
CA LEU A 116 -27.92 8.39 34.19
C LEU A 116 -28.33 9.77 34.75
N PHE A 117 -29.45 10.33 34.29
CA PHE A 117 -30.06 11.59 34.73
C PHE A 117 -31.49 11.34 35.21
#